data_AF-A0A2H5EWK5-F1
#
_entry.id   AF-A0A2H5EWK5-F1
#
_cell.length_a   1.000
_cell.length_b   1.000
_cell.length_c   1.000
_cell.angle_alpha   90.00
_cell.angle_beta   90.00
_cell.angle_gamma   90.00
#
_symmetry.space_group_name_H-M   'P 1'
#
loop_
_entity.id
_entity.type
_entity.pdbx_description
1 polymer ?
#
loop_
_entity_poly.entity_id
_entity_poly.type
_entity_poly.pdbx_seq_one_letter_code
_entity_poly.pdbx_strand_id
1 'polypeptide(L)'
;MRSFRLPILLAAAAVAVTACVPVTPMTGQPPVTTAPPPVATTPTVLDATSRAIARTTINAEMSKRLPGANTAPYTDCVVKNATTAELIDIAQMTNAGASGAGDSVAAIVKRPATTQCIAAAAATAA
;
A
#
# COMPACT_ATOMS: atom_id res chain seq x y z
N MET A 1 -32.95 35.51 20.39
CA MET A 1 -33.95 35.20 19.35
C MET A 1 -33.79 36.20 18.22
N ARG A 2 -33.29 35.76 17.06
CA ARG A 2 -33.40 36.50 15.79
C ARG A 2 -33.10 35.52 14.66
N SER A 3 -34.19 34.94 14.17
CA SER A 3 -34.27 34.16 12.96
C SER A 3 -33.91 35.03 11.77
N PHE A 4 -32.95 34.62 10.96
CA PHE A 4 -32.75 35.17 9.62
C PHE A 4 -32.91 34.04 8.61
N ARG A 5 -34.01 34.12 7.85
CA ARG A 5 -34.25 33.37 6.62
C ARG A 5 -33.52 34.09 5.49
N LEU A 6 -32.76 33.38 4.65
CA LEU A 6 -32.61 33.63 3.20
C LEU A 6 -31.67 32.58 2.54
N PRO A 7 -31.60 32.48 1.20
CA PRO A 7 -32.18 31.40 0.41
C PRO A 7 -31.15 30.46 -0.23
N ILE A 8 -31.64 29.30 -0.65
CA ILE A 8 -30.91 28.31 -1.46
C ILE A 8 -30.63 28.92 -2.84
N LEU A 9 -29.35 29.04 -3.19
CA LEU A 9 -28.90 29.25 -4.56
C LEU A 9 -28.09 28.03 -5.00
N LEU A 10 -28.70 27.19 -5.83
CA LEU A 10 -28.01 26.17 -6.60
C LEU A 10 -27.16 26.86 -7.66
N ALA A 11 -25.84 26.79 -7.53
CA ALA A 11 -24.91 27.08 -8.62
C ALA A 11 -24.24 25.78 -9.04
N ALA A 12 -24.72 25.21 -10.15
CA ALA A 12 -24.02 24.15 -10.86
C ALA A 12 -22.82 24.78 -11.56
N ALA A 13 -21.62 24.56 -11.02
CA ALA A 13 -20.37 24.90 -11.69
C ALA A 13 -19.77 23.62 -12.27
N ALA A 14 -19.92 23.41 -13.57
CA ALA A 14 -19.11 22.47 -14.33
C ALA A 14 -17.70 23.05 -14.44
N VAL A 15 -16.78 22.59 -13.59
CA VAL A 15 -15.36 22.96 -13.69
C VAL A 15 -14.71 22.05 -14.73
N ALA A 16 -14.51 22.57 -15.93
CA ALA A 16 -13.50 22.05 -16.84
C ALA A 16 -12.12 22.43 -16.28
N VAL A 17 -11.42 21.49 -15.67
CA VAL A 17 -10.06 21.71 -15.17
C VAL A 17 -9.09 21.64 -16.36
N THR A 18 -8.98 22.72 -17.13
CA THR A 18 -7.80 22.94 -17.98
C THR A 18 -6.64 23.36 -17.10
N ALA A 19 -5.88 22.38 -16.61
CA ALA A 19 -4.64 22.60 -15.89
C ALA A 19 -3.50 22.94 -16.86
N CYS A 20 -3.38 24.20 -17.26
CA CYS A 20 -2.11 24.74 -17.74
C CYS A 20 -1.27 25.11 -16.52
N VAL A 21 -0.55 24.14 -15.95
CA VAL A 21 0.46 24.44 -14.93
C VAL A 21 1.71 24.95 -15.66
N PRO A 22 2.18 26.18 -15.41
CA PRO A 22 3.47 26.60 -15.93
C PRO A 22 4.56 25.71 -15.33
N VAL A 23 5.28 24.99 -16.18
CA VAL A 23 6.49 24.24 -15.82
C VAL A 23 7.51 25.25 -15.28
N THR A 24 7.64 25.36 -13.97
CA THR A 24 8.78 26.04 -13.36
C THR A 24 9.96 25.08 -13.37
N PRO A 25 11.16 25.52 -13.81
CA PRO A 25 12.35 24.69 -13.72
C PRO A 25 12.67 24.44 -12.25
N MET A 26 12.59 23.17 -11.84
CA MET A 26 13.00 22.73 -10.50
C MET A 26 14.53 22.81 -10.41
N THR A 27 15.07 23.97 -10.02
CA THR A 27 16.48 24.09 -9.62
C THR A 27 16.67 23.38 -8.27
N GLY A 28 16.92 22.08 -8.33
CA GLY A 28 17.18 21.26 -7.15
C GLY A 28 17.03 19.75 -7.31
N GLN A 29 16.72 19.23 -8.51
CA GLN A 29 16.71 17.79 -8.72
C GLN A 29 18.16 17.27 -8.74
N PRO A 30 18.60 16.41 -7.79
CA PRO A 30 19.86 15.67 -7.96
C PRO A 30 19.78 14.88 -9.27
N PRO A 31 20.91 14.64 -9.97
CA PRO A 31 20.90 13.91 -11.22
C PRO A 31 20.18 12.58 -11.00
N VAL A 32 19.07 12.38 -11.72
CA VAL A 32 18.43 11.07 -11.81
C VAL A 32 19.44 10.18 -12.52
N THR A 33 20.24 9.46 -11.75
CA THR A 33 20.99 8.34 -12.27
C THR A 33 19.96 7.40 -12.84
N THR A 34 20.01 7.17 -14.15
CA THR A 34 19.27 6.11 -14.82
C THR A 34 19.70 4.80 -14.17
N ALA A 35 18.96 4.37 -13.15
CA ALA A 35 19.18 3.09 -12.52
C ALA A 35 19.15 2.01 -13.62
N PRO A 36 20.13 1.09 -13.67
CA PRO A 36 20.10 -0.01 -14.61
C PRO A 36 18.74 -0.72 -14.53
N PRO A 37 18.18 -1.23 -15.65
CA PRO A 37 16.97 -2.05 -15.59
C PRO A 37 17.20 -3.16 -14.58
N PRO A 38 16.22 -3.45 -13.69
CA PRO A 38 16.37 -4.52 -12.72
C PRO A 38 16.68 -5.81 -13.49
N VAL A 39 17.83 -6.42 -13.18
CA VAL A 39 18.22 -7.71 -13.75
C VAL A 39 17.12 -8.70 -13.35
N ALA A 40 16.32 -9.16 -14.31
CA ALA A 40 15.22 -10.07 -14.05
C ALA A 40 15.80 -11.40 -13.55
N THR A 41 15.78 -11.60 -12.23
CA THR A 41 16.16 -12.85 -11.60
C THR A 41 14.93 -13.76 -11.57
N THR A 42 15.04 -14.94 -12.17
CA THR A 42 13.98 -15.95 -12.10
C THR A 42 13.76 -16.33 -10.63
N PRO A 43 12.53 -16.24 -10.09
CA PRO A 43 12.28 -16.60 -8.70
C PRO A 43 12.61 -18.08 -8.47
N THR A 44 13.28 -18.37 -7.36
CA THR A 44 13.62 -19.75 -6.97
C THR A 44 12.43 -20.43 -6.31
N VAL A 45 12.46 -21.76 -6.20
CA VAL A 45 11.44 -22.52 -5.44
C VAL A 45 11.38 -22.06 -3.98
N LEU A 46 12.53 -21.72 -3.40
CA LEU A 46 12.63 -21.18 -2.04
C LEU A 46 11.92 -19.83 -1.92
N ASP A 47 12.10 -18.92 -2.89
CA ASP A 47 11.39 -17.63 -2.93
C ASP A 47 9.87 -17.85 -2.99
N ALA A 48 9.39 -18.67 -3.93
CA ALA A 48 7.97 -18.93 -4.10
C ALA A 48 7.32 -19.52 -2.83
N THR A 49 8.01 -20.48 -2.19
CA THR A 49 7.56 -21.10 -0.94
C THR A 49 7.52 -20.09 0.19
N SER A 50 8.57 -19.29 0.34
CA SER A 50 8.65 -18.26 1.39
C SER A 50 7.55 -17.21 1.22
N ARG A 51 7.27 -16.78 -0.01
CA ARG A 51 6.16 -15.86 -0.32
C ARG A 51 4.79 -16.45 0.02
N ALA A 52 4.59 -17.76 -0.18
CA ALA A 52 3.34 -18.42 0.18
C ALA A 52 3.15 -18.48 1.71
N ILE A 53 4.19 -18.83 2.46
CA ILE A 53 4.16 -18.81 3.93
C ILE A 53 3.92 -17.39 4.44
N ALA A 54 4.67 -16.41 3.93
CA ALA A 54 4.52 -15.02 4.32
C ALA A 54 3.11 -14.49 4.04
N ARG A 55 2.50 -14.82 2.90
CA ARG A 55 1.09 -14.48 2.60
C ARG A 55 0.14 -14.98 3.68
N THR A 56 0.27 -16.23 4.10
CA THR A 56 -0.57 -16.83 5.13
C THR A 56 -0.40 -16.08 6.46
N THR A 57 0.83 -15.79 6.86
CA THR A 57 1.12 -15.02 8.08
C THR A 57 0.57 -13.61 8.01
N ILE A 58 0.80 -12.89 6.90
CA ILE A 58 0.27 -11.54 6.68
C ILE A 58 -1.25 -11.55 6.73
N ASN A 59 -1.90 -12.53 6.11
CA ASN A 59 -3.35 -12.65 6.14
C ASN A 59 -3.88 -12.90 7.56
N ALA A 60 -3.21 -13.75 8.34
CA ALA A 60 -3.56 -13.99 9.73
C ALA A 60 -3.42 -12.71 10.57
N GLU A 61 -2.32 -11.97 10.41
CA GLU A 61 -2.10 -10.68 11.10
C GLU A 61 -3.14 -9.63 10.72
N MET A 62 -3.50 -9.55 9.45
CA MET A 62 -4.58 -8.65 8.99
C MET A 62 -5.94 -9.06 9.56
N SER A 63 -6.22 -10.36 9.61
CA SER A 63 -7.51 -10.88 10.10
C SER A 63 -7.68 -10.69 11.60
N LYS A 64 -6.58 -10.70 12.37
CA LYS A 64 -6.59 -10.31 13.80
C LYS A 64 -6.98 -8.84 14.00
N ARG A 65 -6.60 -7.96 13.06
CA ARG A 65 -6.86 -6.52 13.13
C ARG A 65 -8.21 -6.11 12.55
N LEU A 66 -8.70 -6.88 11.59
CA LEU A 66 -9.95 -6.63 10.85
C LEU A 66 -10.84 -7.88 10.89
N PRO A 67 -11.31 -8.31 12.07
CA PRO A 67 -12.13 -9.51 12.18
C PRO A 67 -13.45 -9.34 11.42
N GLY A 68 -13.82 -10.35 10.62
CA GLY A 68 -15.04 -10.35 9.82
C GLY A 68 -14.96 -9.60 8.49
N ALA A 69 -13.84 -8.95 8.17
CA ALA A 69 -13.60 -8.33 6.86
C ALA A 69 -12.86 -9.28 5.91
N ASN A 70 -13.05 -9.12 4.60
CA ASN A 70 -12.22 -9.78 3.61
C ASN A 70 -10.82 -9.12 3.60
N THR A 71 -9.82 -9.83 4.13
CA THR A 71 -8.44 -9.33 4.25
C THR A 71 -7.57 -9.63 3.03
N ALA A 72 -8.07 -10.38 2.06
CA ALA A 72 -7.34 -10.73 0.85
C ALA A 72 -6.78 -9.51 0.07
N PRO A 73 -7.55 -8.45 -0.23
CA PRO A 73 -7.03 -7.32 -0.98
C PRO A 73 -5.98 -6.50 -0.21
N TYR A 74 -6.09 -6.43 1.13
CA TYR A 74 -5.08 -5.78 1.97
C TYR A 74 -3.79 -6.62 2.08
N THR A 75 -3.94 -7.94 2.15
CA THR A 75 -2.81 -8.88 2.14
C THR A 75 -2.01 -8.75 0.85
N ASP A 76 -2.69 -8.66 -0.31
CA ASP A 76 -2.03 -8.46 -1.61
C ASP A 76 -1.22 -7.17 -1.65
N CYS A 77 -1.78 -6.06 -1.14
CA CYS A 77 -1.06 -4.79 -1.04
C CYS A 77 0.24 -4.90 -0.24
N VAL A 78 0.24 -5.59 0.90
CA VAL A 78 1.46 -5.80 1.70
C VAL A 78 2.46 -6.66 0.94
N VAL A 79 2.01 -7.78 0.37
CA VAL A 79 2.89 -8.73 -0.32
C VAL A 79 3.52 -8.14 -1.58
N LYS A 80 2.82 -7.24 -2.28
CA LYS A 80 3.35 -6.54 -3.47
C LYS A 80 4.34 -5.43 -3.14
N ASN A 81 4.26 -4.85 -1.95
CA ASN A 81 5.15 -3.77 -1.49
C ASN A 81 6.27 -4.26 -0.56
N ALA A 82 6.29 -5.55 -0.25
CA ALA A 82 7.37 -6.22 0.45
C ALA A 82 8.47 -6.66 -0.52
N THR A 83 9.71 -6.58 -0.08
CA THR A 83 10.84 -7.18 -0.81
C THR A 83 10.87 -8.70 -0.61
N THR A 84 11.52 -9.43 -1.53
CA THR A 84 11.77 -10.88 -1.36
C THR A 84 12.42 -11.19 -0.02
N ALA A 85 13.41 -10.41 0.40
CA ALA A 85 14.10 -10.61 1.67
C ALA A 85 13.15 -10.49 2.87
N GLU A 86 12.27 -9.48 2.88
CA GLU A 86 11.26 -9.31 3.93
C GLU A 86 10.27 -10.48 3.97
N LEU A 87 9.86 -11.00 2.81
CA LEU A 87 8.95 -12.16 2.76
C LEU A 87 9.64 -13.44 3.24
N ILE A 88 10.93 -13.61 2.94
CA ILE A 88 11.72 -14.72 3.48
C ILE A 88 11.88 -14.60 5.00
N ASP A 89 12.19 -13.42 5.51
CA ASP A 89 12.33 -13.15 6.94
C ASP A 89 11.03 -13.46 7.71
N ILE A 90 9.89 -12.97 7.22
CA ILE A 90 8.57 -13.27 7.78
C ILE A 90 8.28 -14.78 7.78
N ALA A 91 8.61 -15.47 6.68
CA ALA A 91 8.41 -16.92 6.59
C ALA A 91 9.29 -17.69 7.59
N GLN A 92 10.55 -17.29 7.76
CA GLN A 92 11.46 -17.91 8.72
C GLN A 92 11.01 -17.67 10.16
N MET A 93 10.62 -16.45 10.52
CA MET A 93 10.06 -16.16 11.84
C MET A 93 8.80 -16.99 12.12
N THR A 94 7.93 -17.14 11.11
CA THR A 94 6.71 -17.95 11.24
C THR A 94 7.04 -19.42 11.52
N ASN A 95 7.96 -20.01 10.76
CA ASN A 95 8.36 -21.41 10.94
C ASN A 95 9.10 -21.65 12.27
N ALA A 96 9.87 -20.67 12.73
CA ALA A 96 10.56 -20.72 14.01
C ALA A 96 9.61 -20.47 15.22
N GLY A 97 8.34 -20.10 14.98
CA GLY A 97 7.42 -19.68 16.03
C GLY A 97 7.87 -18.39 16.74
N ALA A 98 8.69 -17.58 16.08
CA ALA A 98 9.23 -16.36 16.63
C ALA A 98 8.18 -15.24 16.63
N SER A 99 8.10 -14.51 17.73
CA SER A 99 7.39 -13.23 17.80
C SER A 99 8.11 -12.18 16.94
N GLY A 100 7.37 -11.33 16.23
CA GLY A 100 7.94 -10.22 15.43
C GLY A 100 7.44 -10.15 14.00
N ALA A 101 6.84 -11.22 13.46
CA ALA A 101 6.24 -11.19 12.13
C ALA A 101 5.19 -10.08 11.99
N GLY A 102 4.38 -9.84 13.02
CA GLY A 102 3.42 -8.74 13.06
C GLY A 102 4.06 -7.34 12.99
N ASP A 103 5.24 -7.16 13.59
CA ASP A 103 5.99 -5.90 13.54
C ASP A 103 6.59 -5.65 12.17
N SER A 104 7.15 -6.69 11.52
CA SER A 104 7.62 -6.61 10.14
C SER A 104 6.47 -6.29 9.17
N VAL A 105 5.30 -6.91 9.35
CA VAL A 105 4.10 -6.57 8.57
C VAL A 105 3.68 -5.11 8.82
N ALA A 106 3.68 -4.65 10.07
CA ALA A 106 3.34 -3.26 10.38
C ALA A 106 4.34 -2.27 9.76
N ALA A 107 5.63 -2.61 9.68
CA ALA A 107 6.64 -1.79 9.01
C ALA A 107 6.36 -1.67 7.50
N ILE A 108 5.98 -2.78 6.84
CA ILE A 108 5.62 -2.78 5.42
C ILE A 108 4.34 -1.95 5.18
N VAL A 109 3.33 -2.10 6.05
CA VAL A 109 2.07 -1.35 5.98
C VAL A 109 2.29 0.15 6.08
N LYS A 110 3.23 0.61 6.93
CA LYS A 110 3.56 2.03 7.10
C LYS A 110 4.22 2.68 5.88
N ARG A 111 4.68 1.89 4.89
CA ARG A 111 5.27 2.44 3.67
C ARG A 111 4.23 3.22 2.86
N PRO A 112 4.57 4.39 2.29
CA PRO A 112 3.61 5.21 1.55
C PRO A 112 2.88 4.46 0.43
N ALA A 113 3.59 3.62 -0.33
CA ALA A 113 3.01 2.84 -1.42
C ALA A 113 2.04 1.76 -0.92
N THR A 114 2.35 1.11 0.20
CA THR A 114 1.46 0.10 0.81
C THR A 114 0.19 0.75 1.35
N THR A 115 0.31 1.86 2.09
CA THR A 115 -0.86 2.61 2.60
C THR A 115 -1.77 3.07 1.47
N GLN A 116 -1.20 3.58 0.37
CA GLN A 116 -1.96 4.00 -0.80
C GLN A 116 -2.69 2.82 -1.47
N CYS A 117 -2.03 1.66 -1.60
CA CYS A 117 -2.66 0.45 -2.12
C CYS A 117 -3.83 0.00 -1.24
N ILE A 118 -3.64 -0.02 0.08
CA ILE A 118 -4.68 -0.40 1.06
C ILE A 118 -5.88 0.55 0.97
N ALA A 119 -5.64 1.87 0.87
CA ALA A 119 -6.71 2.86 0.71
C ALA A 119 -7.50 2.65 -0.58
N ALA A 120 -6.82 2.39 -1.70
CA ALA A 120 -7.47 2.08 -2.97
C ALA A 120 -8.27 0.77 -2.91
N ALA A 121 -7.73 -0.28 -2.29
CA ALA A 121 -8.40 -1.54 -2.06
C ALA A 121 -9.65 -1.40 -1.17
N ALA A 122 -9.60 -0.53 -0.16
CA ALA A 122 -10.75 -0.24 0.69
C ALA A 122 -11.84 0.51 -0.09
N ALA A 123 -11.45 1.45 -0.97
CA ALA A 123 -12.39 2.23 -1.77
C ALA A 123 -13.14 1.39 -2.82
N THR A 124 -12.55 0.29 -3.30
CA THR A 124 -13.21 -0.64 -4.24
C THR A 124 -13.99 -1.76 -3.56
N ALA A 125 -13.87 -1.90 -2.25
CA ALA A 125 -14.62 -2.86 -1.45
C ALA A 125 -15.92 -2.28 -0.84
N ALA A 126 -16.19 -0.98 -1.07
CA ALA A 126 -17.34 -0.23 -0.58
C ALA A 126 -18.52 -0.25 -1.56
#